data_AF-B1V3P6-F1
#
_entry.id   AF-B1V3P6-F1
#
_cell.length_a   1.000
_cell.length_b   1.000
_cell.length_c   1.000
_cell.angle_alpha   90.00
_cell.angle_beta   90.00
_cell.angle_gamma   90.00
#
_symmetry.space_group_name_H-M   'P 1'
#
loop_
_entity.id
_entity.type
_entity.pdbx_description
1 polymer ?
#
loop_
_entity_poly.entity_id
_entity_poly.type
_entity_poly.pdbx_seq_one_letter_code
_entity_poly.pdbx_strand_id
1 'polypeptide(L)'
;MKICKRCGEVNEDENLLCKNGDCLNKEFEDYEALKNKAKNNLIRKEKLKSLLEKAIFITYLAGVLIAGIINFRNLSFSNIILTIVLGIVGIMCIKFTSFVFEIQHIFSLKDPSGDNMADIYESYLKVIGVLALIYSVYLLFK
;
A
#
# COMPACT_ATOMS: atom_id res chain seq x y z
N MET A 1 4.12 30.29 -11.73
CA MET A 1 3.23 29.42 -12.53
C MET A 1 1.98 29.12 -11.69
N LYS A 2 0.78 29.38 -12.21
CA LYS A 2 -0.48 29.21 -11.45
C LYS A 2 -1.45 28.33 -12.24
N ILE A 3 -2.22 27.47 -11.57
CA ILE A 3 -3.17 26.54 -12.18
C ILE A 3 -4.59 27.03 -11.96
N CYS A 4 -5.41 27.02 -13.00
CA CYS A 4 -6.85 27.23 -12.86
C CYS A 4 -7.49 26.06 -12.11
N LYS A 5 -8.13 26.30 -10.96
CA LYS A 5 -8.78 25.25 -10.15
C LYS A 5 -9.79 24.39 -10.89
N ARG A 6 -10.45 24.96 -11.91
CA ARG A 6 -11.62 24.33 -12.55
C ARG A 6 -11.25 23.48 -13.77
N CYS A 7 -10.20 23.82 -14.50
CA CYS A 7 -9.81 23.10 -15.70
C CYS A 7 -8.35 22.59 -15.69
N GLY A 8 -7.56 22.90 -14.67
CA GLY A 8 -6.19 22.44 -14.56
C GLY A 8 -5.20 23.13 -15.52
N GLU A 9 -5.66 24.13 -16.28
CA GLU A 9 -4.82 24.87 -17.21
C GLU A 9 -3.76 25.66 -16.45
N VAL A 10 -2.52 25.56 -16.93
CA VAL A 10 -1.38 26.21 -16.31
C VAL A 10 -1.13 27.56 -16.98
N ASN A 11 -1.13 28.62 -16.18
CA ASN A 11 -0.91 29.98 -16.62
C ASN A 11 0.38 30.55 -16.02
N GLU A 12 1.21 31.11 -16.89
CA GLU A 12 2.48 31.76 -16.54
C GLU A 12 2.36 33.29 -16.53
N ASP A 13 1.25 33.84 -17.04
CA ASP A 13 1.01 35.28 -17.12
C ASP A 13 0.60 35.88 -15.76
N GLU A 14 1.01 37.13 -15.51
CA GLU A 14 0.60 37.89 -14.30
C GLU A 14 -0.91 38.18 -14.28
N ASN A 15 -1.51 38.29 -15.48
CA ASN A 15 -2.95 38.39 -15.66
C ASN A 15 -3.59 37.01 -15.53
N LEU A 16 -4.12 36.72 -14.35
CA LEU A 16 -4.84 35.50 -13.98
C LEU A 16 -6.17 35.34 -14.74
N LEU A 17 -6.09 35.04 -16.03
CA LEU A 17 -7.21 34.72 -16.89
C LEU A 17 -7.04 33.30 -17.42
N CYS A 18 -8.09 32.50 -17.34
CA CYS A 18 -8.08 31.17 -17.93
C CYS A 18 -8.12 31.37 -19.44
N LYS A 19 -7.18 30.75 -20.18
CA LYS A 19 -7.14 30.86 -21.65
C LYS A 19 -8.14 29.90 -22.28
N ASN A 20 -8.60 28.90 -21.53
CA ASN A 20 -9.70 28.03 -21.90
C ASN A 20 -11.03 28.80 -21.89
N GLY A 21 -11.57 29.08 -23.09
CA GLY A 21 -12.76 29.91 -23.31
C GLY A 21 -14.04 29.39 -22.62
N ASP A 22 -14.10 28.09 -22.32
CA ASP A 22 -15.23 27.47 -21.61
C ASP A 22 -15.11 27.59 -20.08
N CYS A 23 -13.97 28.09 -19.58
CA CYS A 23 -13.66 28.15 -18.17
C CYS A 23 -13.50 29.60 -17.69
N LEU A 24 -14.60 30.26 -17.36
CA LEU A 24 -14.62 31.64 -16.81
C LEU A 24 -14.10 31.74 -15.36
N ASN A 25 -13.31 30.78 -14.90
CA ASN A 25 -12.87 30.74 -13.51
C ASN A 25 -11.74 31.73 -13.23
N LYS A 26 -11.86 32.49 -12.14
CA LYS A 26 -10.85 33.46 -11.69
C LYS A 26 -10.02 32.95 -10.50
N GLU A 27 -10.33 31.76 -9.99
CA GLU A 27 -9.56 31.15 -8.92
C GLU A 27 -8.39 30.32 -9.45
N PHE A 28 -7.19 30.76 -9.10
CA PHE A 28 -5.94 30.11 -9.46
C PHE A 28 -5.18 29.68 -8.20
N GLU A 29 -4.60 28.50 -8.24
CA GLU A 29 -3.71 27.98 -7.21
C GLU A 29 -2.26 28.03 -7.69
N ASP A 30 -1.34 28.25 -6.77
CA ASP A 30 0.09 28.20 -7.12
C ASP A 30 0.49 26.76 -7.46
N TYR A 31 1.04 26.57 -8.67
CA TYR A 31 1.49 25.26 -9.17
C TYR A 31 2.53 24.65 -8.24
N GLU A 32 3.49 25.45 -7.75
CA GLU A 32 4.54 24.96 -6.85
C GLU A 32 3.97 24.58 -5.48
N ALA A 33 3.01 25.35 -4.96
CA ALA A 33 2.34 25.01 -3.71
C ALA A 33 1.56 23.69 -3.83
N LEU A 34 0.84 23.49 -4.93
CA LEU A 34 0.13 22.23 -5.22
C LEU A 34 1.09 21.05 -5.37
N LYS A 35 2.16 21.21 -6.15
CA LYS A 35 3.19 20.19 -6.35
C LYS A 35 3.85 19.80 -5.01
N ASN A 36 4.19 20.78 -4.19
CA ASN A 36 4.78 20.55 -2.87
C ASN A 36 3.79 19.85 -1.92
N LYS A 37 2.50 20.22 -1.95
CA LYS A 37 1.45 19.56 -1.17
C LYS A 37 1.26 18.10 -1.60
N ALA A 38 1.22 17.84 -2.91
CA ALA A 38 1.12 16.49 -3.45
C ALA A 38 2.35 15.63 -3.06
N LYS A 39 3.55 16.17 -3.20
CA LYS A 39 4.80 15.50 -2.79
C LYS A 39 4.80 15.18 -1.29
N ASN A 40 4.40 16.13 -0.44
CA ASN A 40 4.31 15.91 1.01
C ASN A 40 3.25 14.85 1.37
N ASN A 41 2.12 14.82 0.67
CA ASN A 41 1.08 13.80 0.85
C ASN A 41 1.58 12.40 0.47
N LEU A 42 2.33 12.27 -0.63
CA LEU A 42 2.95 11.00 -1.03
C LEU A 42 3.95 10.50 0.02
N ILE A 43 4.86 11.37 0.48
CA ILE A 43 5.81 11.04 1.56
C ILE A 43 5.07 10.60 2.84
N ARG A 44 3.98 11.30 3.19
CA ARG A 44 3.16 10.93 4.36
C ARG A 44 2.49 9.58 4.18
N LYS A 45 1.95 9.29 2.99
CA LYS A 45 1.31 8.01 2.65
C LYS A 45 2.30 6.85 2.76
N GLU A 46 3.50 6.99 2.22
CA GLU A 46 4.58 5.99 2.32
C GLU A 46 5.03 5.75 3.77
N LYS A 47 5.22 6.83 4.55
CA LYS A 47 5.53 6.70 5.98
C LYS A 47 4.44 5.93 6.73
N LEU A 48 3.17 6.23 6.46
CA LEU A 48 2.05 5.57 7.11
C LEU A 48 1.91 4.10 6.70
N LYS A 49 2.15 3.77 5.41
CA LYS A 49 2.24 2.40 4.91
C LYS A 49 3.34 1.61 5.64
N SER A 50 4.54 2.18 5.77
CA SER A 50 5.66 1.55 6.49
C SER A 50 5.36 1.32 7.97
N LEU A 51 4.73 2.30 8.64
CA LEU A 51 4.33 2.15 10.05
C LEU A 51 3.28 1.04 10.22
N LEU A 52 2.31 0.96 9.32
CA LEU A 52 1.27 -0.07 9.35
C LEU A 52 1.88 -1.47 9.17
N GLU A 53 2.78 -1.65 8.21
CA GLU A 53 3.47 -2.93 7.99
C GLU A 53 4.28 -3.37 9.22
N LYS A 54 4.98 -2.43 9.87
CA LYS A 54 5.70 -2.70 11.13
C LYS A 54 4.74 -3.10 12.25
N ALA A 55 3.61 -2.40 12.38
CA ALA A 55 2.60 -2.71 13.38
C ALA A 55 2.03 -4.13 13.18
N ILE A 56 1.66 -4.51 11.95
CA ILE A 56 1.17 -5.86 11.63
C ILE A 56 2.20 -6.92 12.02
N PHE A 57 3.48 -6.70 11.68
CA PHE A 57 4.55 -7.64 12.03
C PHE A 57 4.73 -7.79 13.55
N ILE A 58 4.75 -6.68 14.30
CA ILE A 58 4.90 -6.71 15.77
C ILE A 58 3.69 -7.41 16.40
N THR A 59 2.47 -7.08 15.98
CA THR A 59 1.24 -7.72 16.48
C THR A 59 1.23 -9.21 16.18
N TYR A 60 1.64 -9.62 14.98
CA TYR A 60 1.77 -11.03 14.62
C TYR A 60 2.76 -11.77 15.53
N LEU A 61 3.96 -11.20 15.72
CA LEU A 61 5.01 -11.82 16.54
C LEU A 61 4.57 -11.98 17.99
N ALA A 62 3.91 -10.96 18.55
CA ALA A 62 3.31 -11.03 19.88
C ALA A 62 2.24 -12.12 19.97
N GLY A 63 1.36 -12.22 18.95
CA GLY A 63 0.33 -13.26 18.88
C GLY A 63 0.89 -14.67 18.85
N VAL A 64 1.92 -14.91 18.04
CA VAL A 64 2.63 -16.21 17.98
C VAL A 64 3.27 -16.56 19.32
N LEU A 65 3.93 -15.60 19.98
CA LEU A 65 4.55 -15.83 21.29
C LEU A 65 3.50 -16.17 22.36
N ILE A 66 2.41 -15.40 22.43
CA ILE A 66 1.32 -15.63 23.39
C ILE A 66 0.68 -17.01 23.14
N ALA A 67 0.30 -17.30 21.90
CA ALA A 67 -0.31 -18.59 21.54
C ALA A 67 0.64 -19.77 21.81
N GLY A 68 1.92 -19.60 21.47
CA GLY A 68 2.97 -20.59 21.72
C GLY A 68 3.15 -20.88 23.21
N ILE A 69 3.14 -19.86 24.08
CA ILE A 69 3.24 -20.03 25.54
C ILE A 69 1.99 -20.71 26.10
N ILE A 70 0.79 -20.27 25.69
CA ILE A 70 -0.47 -20.79 26.20
C ILE A 70 -0.64 -22.27 25.86
N ASN A 71 -0.30 -22.67 24.62
CA ASN A 71 -0.57 -24.03 24.14
C ASN A 71 0.70 -24.91 23.99
N PHE A 72 1.83 -24.51 24.59
CA PHE A 72 3.14 -25.18 24.46
C PHE A 72 3.08 -26.70 24.64
N ARG A 73 2.27 -27.17 25.60
CA ARG A 73 2.17 -28.59 25.94
C ARG A 73 1.38 -29.43 24.94
N ASN A 74 0.51 -28.81 24.15
CA ASN A 74 -0.36 -29.50 23.18
C ASN A 74 0.09 -29.26 21.73
N LEU A 75 1.16 -28.51 21.53
CA LEU A 75 1.65 -28.14 20.20
C LEU A 75 2.31 -29.33 19.51
N SER A 76 1.72 -29.76 18.39
CA SER A 76 2.37 -30.72 17.51
C SER A 76 3.49 -30.04 16.70
N PHE A 77 4.57 -30.79 16.44
CA PHE A 77 5.67 -30.30 15.61
C PHE A 77 5.21 -29.90 14.19
N SER A 78 4.19 -30.59 13.66
CA SER A 78 3.57 -30.25 12.38
C SER A 78 2.90 -28.88 12.41
N ASN A 79 2.14 -28.56 13.46
CA ASN A 79 1.50 -27.25 13.62
C ASN A 79 2.55 -26.13 13.71
N ILE A 80 3.65 -26.35 14.44
CA ILE A 80 4.77 -25.39 14.52
C ILE A 80 5.36 -25.12 13.13
N ILE A 81 5.66 -26.17 12.36
CA ILE A 81 6.19 -26.01 10.99
C ILE A 81 5.20 -25.24 10.11
N LEU A 82 3.92 -25.62 10.14
CA LEU A 82 2.90 -24.98 9.30
C LEU A 82 2.74 -23.50 9.67
N THR A 83 2.78 -23.16 10.95
CA THR A 83 2.75 -21.78 11.44
C THR A 83 3.95 -20.97 10.92
N ILE A 84 5.15 -21.55 10.92
CA ILE A 84 6.35 -20.88 10.39
C ILE A 84 6.22 -20.65 8.89
N VAL A 85 5.84 -21.68 8.12
CA VAL A 85 5.70 -21.59 6.66
C VAL A 85 4.65 -20.55 6.28
N LEU A 86 3.46 -20.62 6.88
CA LEU A 86 2.39 -19.64 6.63
C LEU A 86 2.76 -18.23 7.10
N GLY A 87 3.51 -18.12 8.19
CA GLY A 87 4.07 -16.85 8.67
C GLY A 87 4.98 -16.20 7.64
N ILE A 88 5.92 -16.96 7.07
CA ILE A 88 6.82 -16.49 6.01
C ILE A 88 6.02 -16.07 4.78
N VAL A 89 5.10 -16.91 4.31
CA VAL A 89 4.26 -16.61 3.13
C VAL A 89 3.44 -15.34 3.37
N GLY A 90 2.79 -15.22 4.53
CA GLY A 90 1.98 -14.05 4.88
C GLY A 90 2.79 -12.76 4.93
N ILE A 91 3.99 -12.79 5.54
CA ILE A 91 4.90 -11.63 5.56
C ILE A 91 5.36 -11.28 4.13
N MET A 92 5.70 -12.29 3.31
CA MET A 92 6.11 -12.04 1.93
C MET A 92 5.00 -11.36 1.12
N CYS A 93 3.76 -11.83 1.24
CA CYS A 93 2.60 -11.20 0.59
C CYS A 93 2.39 -9.75 1.04
N ILE A 94 2.67 -9.41 2.31
CA ILE A 94 2.50 -8.03 2.78
C ILE A 94 3.65 -7.12 2.31
N LYS A 95 4.90 -7.57 2.44
CA LYS A 95 6.10 -6.74 2.19
C LYS A 95 6.54 -6.66 0.73
N PHE A 96 6.42 -7.75 -0.02
CA PHE A 96 6.99 -7.86 -1.36
C PHE A 96 5.96 -7.76 -2.47
N THR A 97 4.73 -7.35 -2.16
CA THR A 97 3.69 -7.10 -3.18
C THR A 97 4.20 -6.21 -4.30
N SER A 98 4.82 -5.09 -3.97
CA SER A 98 5.33 -4.14 -4.97
C SER A 98 6.47 -4.74 -5.83
N PHE A 99 7.30 -5.65 -5.29
CA PHE A 99 8.36 -6.34 -6.03
C PHE A 99 7.83 -7.46 -6.95
N VAL A 100 6.82 -8.20 -6.48
CA VAL A 100 6.12 -9.21 -7.28
C VAL A 100 5.43 -8.56 -8.48
N PHE A 101 4.83 -7.37 -8.31
CA PHE A 101 4.28 -6.59 -9.42
C PHE A 101 5.33 -6.03 -10.36
N GLU A 102 6.49 -5.60 -9.86
CA GLU A 102 7.58 -5.12 -10.72
C GLU A 102 8.08 -6.23 -11.65
N ILE A 103 8.26 -7.44 -11.14
CA ILE A 103 8.57 -8.63 -11.96
C ILE A 103 7.42 -8.91 -12.93
N GLN A 104 6.18 -8.90 -12.46
CA GLN A 104 5.01 -9.18 -13.31
C GLN A 104 4.81 -8.12 -14.40
N HIS A 105 5.14 -6.85 -14.15
CA HIS A 105 5.10 -5.76 -15.11
C HIS A 105 6.28 -5.80 -16.09
N ILE A 106 7.45 -6.32 -15.67
CA ILE A 106 8.57 -6.62 -16.58
C ILE A 106 8.20 -7.78 -17.54
N PHE A 107 7.43 -8.76 -17.06
CA PHE A 107 7.01 -9.92 -17.86
C PHE A 107 5.66 -9.76 -18.58
N SER A 108 4.80 -8.85 -18.15
CA SER A 108 3.48 -8.63 -18.75
C SER A 108 3.58 -7.54 -19.81
N LEU A 109 3.50 -7.99 -21.06
CA LEU A 109 3.34 -7.16 -22.25
C LEU A 109 2.18 -6.16 -22.07
N LYS A 110 2.54 -4.87 -22.00
CA LYS A 110 1.86 -3.74 -22.64
C LYS A 110 0.33 -3.68 -22.46
N ASP A 111 -0.14 -3.00 -21.42
CA ASP A 111 -1.41 -2.26 -21.48
C ASP A 111 -1.39 -0.98 -20.60
N PRO A 112 -1.73 0.19 -21.16
CA PRO A 112 -1.64 1.50 -20.48
C PRO A 112 -2.74 1.76 -19.44
N SER A 113 -3.66 0.80 -19.22
CA SER A 113 -4.60 0.81 -18.09
C SER A 113 -4.05 0.12 -16.82
N GLY A 114 -2.78 -0.31 -16.85
CA GLY A 114 -2.14 -1.18 -15.86
C GLY A 114 -1.98 -0.61 -14.45
N ASP A 115 -1.89 0.72 -14.29
CA ASP A 115 -1.62 1.34 -12.99
C ASP A 115 -2.72 1.09 -11.96
N ASN A 116 -3.99 1.18 -12.37
CA ASN A 116 -5.12 0.91 -11.47
C ASN A 116 -5.29 -0.57 -11.15
N MET A 117 -4.92 -1.47 -12.07
CA MET A 117 -5.01 -2.91 -11.83
C MET A 117 -3.93 -3.35 -10.84
N ALA A 118 -2.69 -2.89 -10.99
CA ALA A 118 -1.59 -3.21 -10.09
C ALA A 118 -1.91 -2.84 -8.63
N ASP A 119 -2.52 -1.67 -8.40
CA ASP A 119 -2.93 -1.21 -7.07
C ASP A 119 -4.01 -2.11 -6.42
N ILE A 120 -4.97 -2.59 -7.23
CA ILE A 120 -6.03 -3.49 -6.78
C ILE A 120 -5.44 -4.86 -6.38
N TYR A 121 -4.57 -5.42 -7.23
CA TYR A 121 -3.94 -6.71 -6.93
C TYR A 121 -2.96 -6.62 -5.74
N GLU A 122 -2.22 -5.52 -5.59
CA GLU A 122 -1.41 -5.25 -4.38
C GLU A 122 -2.27 -5.29 -3.12
N SER A 123 -3.46 -4.70 -3.17
CA SER A 123 -4.40 -4.70 -2.06
C SER A 123 -4.92 -6.11 -1.73
N TYR A 124 -5.29 -6.89 -2.74
CA TYR A 124 -5.75 -8.27 -2.54
C TYR A 124 -4.68 -9.18 -1.93
N LEU A 125 -3.45 -9.11 -2.42
CA LEU A 125 -2.35 -9.91 -1.90
C LEU A 125 -2.03 -9.58 -0.44
N LYS A 126 -2.14 -8.30 -0.03
CA LYS A 126 -2.02 -7.92 1.38
C LYS A 126 -3.12 -8.53 2.24
N VAL A 127 -4.36 -8.53 1.76
CA VAL A 127 -5.49 -9.17 2.48
C VAL A 127 -5.23 -10.66 2.65
N ILE A 128 -4.82 -11.37 1.58
CA ILE A 128 -4.45 -12.78 1.66
C ILE A 128 -3.30 -13.00 2.65
N GLY A 129 -2.29 -12.14 2.63
CA GLY A 129 -1.17 -12.19 3.56
C GLY A 129 -1.62 -12.07 5.02
N VAL A 130 -2.49 -11.11 5.33
CA VAL A 130 -3.05 -10.94 6.69
C VAL A 130 -3.87 -12.15 7.10
N LEU A 131 -4.71 -12.69 6.22
CA LEU A 131 -5.48 -13.91 6.51
C LEU A 131 -4.57 -15.11 6.79
N ALA A 132 -3.48 -15.27 6.04
CA ALA A 132 -2.48 -16.31 6.27
C ALA A 132 -1.82 -16.17 7.65
N LEU A 133 -1.50 -14.95 8.09
CA LEU A 133 -0.95 -14.68 9.42
C LEU A 133 -1.95 -14.99 10.55
N ILE A 134 -3.23 -14.65 10.36
CA ILE A 134 -4.27 -14.97 11.35
C ILE A 134 -4.43 -16.50 11.46
N TYR A 135 -4.50 -17.17 10.31
CA TYR A 135 -4.63 -18.62 10.26
C TYR A 135 -3.41 -19.35 10.84
N SER A 136 -2.20 -18.82 10.62
CA SER A 136 -0.99 -19.41 11.19
C SER A 136 -0.95 -19.37 12.72
N VAL A 137 -1.48 -18.29 13.33
CA VAL A 137 -1.65 -18.20 14.78
C VAL A 137 -2.74 -19.16 15.26
N TYR A 138 -3.85 -19.29 14.52
CA TYR A 138 -4.93 -20.21 14.87
C TYR A 138 -4.45 -21.67 14.95
N LEU A 139 -3.54 -22.10 14.08
CA LEU A 139 -2.96 -23.45 14.11
C LEU A 139 -2.23 -23.76 15.41
N LEU A 140 -1.75 -22.75 16.14
CA LEU A 140 -1.12 -22.96 17.43
C LEU A 140 -2.10 -23.34 18.54
N PHE A 141 -3.42 -23.19 18.31
CA PHE A 141 -4.48 -23.60 19.22
C PHE A 141 -5.13 -24.94 18.86
N LYS A 142 -4.69 -25.55 17.75
CA LYS A 142 -5.15 -26.86 17.28
C LYS A 142 -4.27 -27.97 17.80
#